data_AF-J2T182-F1
#
_entry.id   AF-J2T182-F1
#
_cell.length_a   1.000
_cell.length_b   1.000
_cell.length_c   1.000
_cell.angle_alpha   90.00
_cell.angle_beta   90.00
_cell.angle_gamma   90.00
#
_symmetry.space_group_name_H-M   'P 1'
#
loop_
_entity.id
_entity.type
_entity.pdbx_description
1 polymer ?
#
loop_
_entity_poly.entity_id
_entity_poly.type
_entity_poly.pdbx_seq_one_letter_code
_entity_poly.pdbx_strand_id
1 'polypeptide(L)'
;MRRYRVLRPHQPAQKNGNLYYVRLNTPLGIFYKLGFTSLESVAKRLGYQGTGDEAYIDEVLYFVYHENAFDLETTLHAHFASQSVFRMFSAAPDMPLCGNGQSELYYDDILGLDSAFTKEQSEKTRSSVKLAILMRTWSSEETALKQKAFDDAKERFVEDLFSRLRSGLQVIAPVINWLFGTRLFQDTERAPSADASIALGIIENFKYERRLKRQSELYRLRKEAREEMERMTAAAANTNFSQP
;
A
#
# COMPACT_ATOMS: atom_id res chain seq x y z
N MET A 1 -15.52 -26.74 -20.53
CA MET A 1 -14.29 -25.92 -20.74
C MET A 1 -14.62 -24.45 -20.57
N ARG A 2 -14.19 -23.81 -19.46
CA ARG A 2 -14.31 -22.35 -19.30
C ARG A 2 -13.29 -21.68 -20.24
N ARG A 3 -13.78 -21.00 -21.28
CA ARG A 3 -12.93 -20.15 -22.13
C ARG A 3 -12.51 -18.95 -21.27
N TYR A 4 -11.26 -18.94 -20.83
CA TYR A 4 -10.68 -17.74 -20.24
C TYR A 4 -10.70 -16.66 -21.32
N ARG A 5 -11.49 -15.61 -21.10
CA ARG A 5 -11.49 -14.42 -21.95
C ARG A 5 -10.13 -13.77 -21.74
N VAL A 6 -9.22 -13.93 -22.70
CA VAL A 6 -7.94 -13.22 -22.71
C VAL A 6 -8.30 -11.73 -22.73
N LEU A 7 -8.17 -11.06 -21.59
CA LEU A 7 -8.31 -9.62 -21.52
C LEU A 7 -7.19 -9.07 -22.40
N ARG A 8 -7.55 -8.39 -23.49
CA ARG A 8 -6.54 -7.72 -24.31
C ARG A 8 -5.89 -6.65 -23.42
N PRO A 9 -4.56 -6.63 -23.29
CA PRO A 9 -3.90 -5.57 -22.54
C PRO A 9 -4.35 -4.21 -23.09
N HIS A 10 -4.56 -3.26 -22.19
CA HIS A 10 -4.96 -1.90 -22.55
C HIS A 10 -3.88 -1.30 -23.46
N GLN A 11 -4.21 -1.10 -24.73
CA GLN A 11 -3.36 -0.36 -25.64
C GLN A 11 -3.66 1.14 -25.48
N PRO A 12 -2.64 1.98 -25.25
CA PRO A 12 -2.84 3.41 -25.21
C PRO A 12 -3.30 3.91 -26.58
N ALA A 13 -4.11 4.98 -26.58
CA ALA A 13 -4.60 5.61 -27.80
C ALA A 13 -3.47 6.21 -28.66
N GLN A 14 -2.36 6.58 -28.04
CA GLN A 14 -1.15 7.08 -28.68
C GLN A 14 0.01 6.12 -28.44
N LYS A 15 0.65 5.70 -29.51
CA LYS A 15 1.82 4.81 -29.48
C LYS A 15 3.15 5.57 -29.53
N ASN A 16 3.10 6.84 -29.91
CA ASN A 16 4.24 7.73 -30.02
C ASN A 16 4.49 8.47 -28.69
N GLY A 17 5.75 8.77 -28.41
CA GLY A 17 6.17 9.51 -27.22
C GLY A 17 7.57 9.10 -26.78
N ASN A 18 7.90 9.33 -25.51
CA ASN A 18 9.23 9.15 -24.98
C ASN A 18 9.39 7.76 -24.35
N LEU A 19 10.32 6.97 -24.90
CA LEU A 19 10.84 5.79 -24.22
C LEU A 19 11.88 6.25 -23.20
N TYR A 20 11.81 5.72 -21.99
CA TYR A 20 12.71 6.13 -20.91
C TYR A 20 13.28 4.96 -20.13
N TYR A 21 14.49 5.16 -19.65
CA TYR A 21 15.18 4.26 -18.73
C TYR A 21 15.79 5.09 -17.61
N VAL A 22 15.44 4.76 -16.37
CA VAL A 22 15.76 5.57 -15.20
C VAL A 22 16.25 4.70 -14.05
N ARG A 23 17.29 5.17 -13.36
CA ARG A 23 17.74 4.64 -12.08
C ARG A 23 16.96 5.31 -10.96
N LEU A 24 16.43 4.49 -10.07
CA LEU A 24 15.62 4.90 -8.93
C LEU A 24 16.35 4.54 -7.64
N ASN A 25 16.45 5.49 -6.71
CA ASN A 25 16.95 5.26 -5.37
C ASN A 25 15.77 5.23 -4.38
N THR A 26 15.35 4.03 -4.01
CA THR A 26 14.18 3.82 -3.13
C THR A 26 14.63 3.42 -1.74
N PRO A 27 13.75 3.43 -0.72
CA PRO A 27 14.07 2.92 0.61
C PRO A 27 14.51 1.45 0.63
N LEU A 28 14.16 0.65 -0.39
CA LEU A 28 14.55 -0.76 -0.50
C LEU A 28 15.86 -0.95 -1.28
N GLY A 29 16.42 0.10 -1.88
CA GLY A 29 17.63 0.05 -2.68
C GLY A 29 17.44 0.63 -4.08
N ILE A 30 18.41 0.31 -4.95
CA ILE A 30 18.48 0.82 -6.31
C ILE A 30 17.64 -0.07 -7.24
N PHE A 31 16.79 0.55 -8.03
CA PHE A 31 16.02 -0.11 -9.07
C PHE A 31 16.23 0.58 -10.41
N TYR A 32 15.99 -0.16 -11.48
CA TYR A 32 15.87 0.41 -12.81
C TYR A 32 14.44 0.28 -13.29
N LYS A 33 13.93 1.31 -13.96
CA LYS A 33 12.62 1.29 -14.59
C LYS A 33 12.76 1.60 -16.06
N LEU A 34 12.25 0.69 -16.88
CA LEU A 34 11.98 0.91 -18.29
C LEU A 34 10.50 1.28 -18.43
N GLY A 35 10.20 2.25 -19.27
CA GLY A 35 8.81 2.54 -19.57
C GLY A 35 8.66 3.55 -20.71
N PHE A 36 7.40 3.86 -20.99
CA PHE A 36 7.01 4.82 -22.01
C PHE A 36 6.12 5.92 -21.42
N THR A 37 6.20 7.13 -21.97
CA THR A 37 5.30 8.23 -21.64
C THR A 37 5.09 9.19 -22.81
N SER A 38 3.89 9.73 -22.95
CA SER A 38 3.62 10.88 -23.83
C SER A 38 3.92 12.24 -23.17
N LEU A 39 4.32 12.24 -21.89
CA LEU A 39 4.67 13.45 -21.15
C LEU A 39 6.10 13.89 -21.48
N GLU A 40 6.38 15.17 -21.23
CA GLU A 40 7.66 15.83 -21.54
C GLU A 40 8.83 15.40 -20.64
N SER A 41 8.60 14.69 -19.53
CA SER A 41 9.67 14.25 -18.64
C SER A 41 9.31 13.00 -17.82
N VAL A 42 10.33 12.26 -17.38
CA VAL A 42 10.18 11.12 -16.46
C VAL A 42 9.59 11.57 -15.12
N ALA A 43 10.01 12.73 -14.60
CA ALA A 43 9.47 13.29 -13.35
C ALA A 43 7.95 13.53 -13.45
N LYS A 44 7.47 14.13 -14.54
CA LYS A 44 6.01 14.29 -14.75
C LYS A 44 5.30 12.94 -14.87
N ARG A 45 5.92 11.93 -15.49
CA ARG A 45 5.34 10.58 -15.61
C ARG A 45 5.21 9.86 -14.28
N LEU A 46 6.25 9.91 -13.44
CA LEU A 46 6.22 9.25 -12.14
C LEU A 46 5.34 10.04 -11.15
N GLY A 47 5.31 11.37 -11.22
CA GLY A 47 4.45 12.20 -10.37
C GLY A 47 3.00 12.34 -10.83
N TYR A 48 2.59 11.73 -11.96
CA TYR A 48 1.26 11.94 -12.55
C TYR A 48 0.10 11.62 -11.60
N GLN A 49 0.26 10.63 -10.72
CA GLN A 49 -0.76 10.23 -9.73
C GLN A 49 -0.66 10.99 -8.40
N GLY A 50 0.29 11.93 -8.26
CA GLY A 50 0.52 12.66 -7.01
C GLY A 50 1.04 11.78 -5.86
N THR A 51 1.65 10.63 -6.17
CA THR A 51 2.21 9.68 -5.19
C THR A 51 3.55 10.13 -4.63
N GLY A 52 4.23 11.08 -5.28
CA GLY A 52 5.58 11.53 -4.92
C GLY A 52 6.69 10.59 -5.41
N ASP A 53 6.38 9.64 -6.29
CA ASP A 53 7.35 8.66 -6.81
C ASP A 53 8.48 9.32 -7.62
N GLU A 54 8.29 10.54 -8.13
CA GLU A 54 9.31 11.33 -8.79
C GLU A 54 10.52 11.63 -7.89
N ALA A 55 10.32 11.63 -6.56
CA ALA A 55 11.41 11.83 -5.59
C ALA A 55 12.39 10.64 -5.55
N TYR A 56 12.02 9.48 -6.09
CA TYR A 56 12.93 8.33 -6.20
C TYR A 56 13.86 8.42 -7.40
N ILE A 57 13.64 9.35 -8.33
CA ILE A 57 14.53 9.49 -9.51
C ILE A 57 15.91 9.89 -9.02
N ASP A 58 16.88 9.01 -9.25
CA ASP A 58 18.28 9.27 -9.00
C ASP A 58 18.93 9.80 -10.28
N GLU A 59 18.78 9.06 -11.39
CA GLU A 59 19.38 9.43 -12.67
C GLU A 59 18.54 8.96 -13.85
N VAL A 60 18.30 9.85 -14.83
CA VAL A 60 17.64 9.51 -16.10
C VAL A 60 18.71 9.11 -17.11
N LEU A 61 18.83 7.81 -17.37
CA LEU A 61 19.86 7.22 -18.24
C LEU A 61 19.48 7.29 -19.73
N TYR A 62 18.18 7.25 -20.03
CA TYR A 62 17.65 7.35 -21.38
C TYR A 62 16.30 8.07 -21.37
N PHE A 63 16.11 9.04 -22.28
CA PHE A 63 14.83 9.70 -22.50
C PHE A 63 14.76 10.22 -23.94
N VAL A 64 14.17 9.44 -24.84
CA VAL A 64 14.17 9.74 -26.28
C VAL A 64 12.79 9.51 -26.87
N TYR A 65 12.37 10.42 -27.74
CA TYR A 65 11.12 10.31 -28.49
C TYR A 65 11.22 9.25 -29.60
N HIS A 66 10.22 8.39 -29.69
CA HIS A 66 10.02 7.45 -30.80
C HIS A 66 8.57 7.48 -31.27
N GLU A 67 8.36 7.34 -32.58
CA GLU A 67 7.02 7.28 -33.18
C GLU A 67 6.25 5.99 -32.78
N ASN A 68 6.98 4.96 -32.38
CA ASN A 68 6.45 3.65 -31.95
C ASN A 68 6.92 3.27 -30.53
N ALA A 69 7.17 4.26 -29.67
CA ALA A 69 7.73 4.06 -28.32
C ALA A 69 6.99 3.01 -27.49
N PHE A 70 5.65 2.95 -27.57
CA PHE A 70 4.87 1.94 -26.85
C PHE A 70 5.16 0.51 -27.33
N ASP A 71 5.22 0.29 -28.65
CA ASP A 71 5.48 -1.05 -29.19
C ASP A 71 6.94 -1.50 -28.87
N LEU A 72 7.87 -0.55 -28.85
CA LEU A 72 9.26 -0.79 -28.43
C LEU A 72 9.35 -1.16 -26.95
N GLU A 73 8.71 -0.38 -26.07
CA GLU A 73 8.63 -0.65 -24.64
C GLU A 73 8.07 -2.05 -24.37
N THR A 74 6.97 -2.41 -25.03
CA THR A 74 6.32 -3.71 -24.86
C THR A 74 7.23 -4.84 -25.31
N THR A 75 7.94 -4.67 -26.42
CA THR A 75 8.92 -5.65 -26.94
C THR A 75 10.08 -5.83 -25.96
N LEU A 76 10.60 -4.74 -25.40
CA LEU A 76 11.68 -4.77 -24.42
C LEU A 76 11.24 -5.45 -23.11
N HIS A 77 10.06 -5.12 -22.58
CA HIS A 77 9.53 -5.80 -21.39
C HIS A 77 9.32 -7.29 -21.63
N ALA A 78 8.84 -7.69 -22.81
CA ALA A 78 8.71 -9.09 -23.17
C ALA A 78 10.09 -9.79 -23.20
N HIS A 79 11.11 -9.14 -23.77
CA HIS A 79 12.47 -9.67 -23.83
C HIS A 79 13.08 -9.83 -22.42
N PHE A 80 12.88 -8.85 -21.53
CA PHE A 80 13.43 -8.84 -20.18
C PHE A 80 12.48 -9.39 -19.10
N ALA A 81 11.40 -10.09 -19.49
CA ALA A 81 10.34 -10.49 -18.56
C ALA A 81 10.81 -11.40 -17.41
N SER A 82 11.89 -12.17 -17.61
CA SER A 82 12.49 -13.03 -16.58
C SER A 82 13.29 -12.26 -15.53
N GLN A 83 13.63 -11.00 -15.80
CA GLN A 83 14.46 -10.15 -14.95
C GLN A 83 13.65 -9.15 -14.13
N SER A 84 12.32 -9.09 -14.33
CA SER A 84 11.48 -8.14 -13.59
C SER A 84 11.33 -8.54 -12.11
N VAL A 85 11.35 -7.53 -11.24
CA VAL A 85 11.36 -7.68 -9.79
C VAL A 85 10.04 -8.24 -9.29
N PHE A 86 8.94 -7.59 -9.65
CA PHE A 86 7.64 -7.82 -9.04
C PHE A 86 6.68 -8.56 -9.97
N ARG A 87 7.19 -9.46 -10.83
CA ARG A 87 6.37 -10.16 -11.84
C ARG A 87 5.08 -10.77 -11.27
N MET A 88 5.16 -11.40 -10.08
CA MET A 88 4.00 -12.01 -9.40
C MET A 88 3.35 -11.10 -8.35
N PHE A 89 3.97 -9.96 -8.03
CA PHE A 89 3.61 -9.11 -6.88
C PHE A 89 3.28 -7.68 -7.29
N SER A 90 2.84 -7.46 -8.53
CA SER A 90 2.77 -6.16 -9.23
C SER A 90 1.82 -5.10 -8.65
N ALA A 91 1.29 -5.29 -7.45
CA ALA A 91 0.41 -4.34 -6.76
C ALA A 91 0.57 -4.42 -5.23
N ALA A 92 1.80 -4.60 -4.76
CA ALA A 92 2.09 -4.59 -3.32
C ALA A 92 2.11 -3.14 -2.81
N PRO A 93 1.15 -2.71 -1.96
CA PRO A 93 0.97 -1.30 -1.55
C PRO A 93 2.12 -0.74 -0.70
N ASP A 94 2.90 -1.61 -0.09
CA ASP A 94 4.05 -1.31 0.74
C ASP A 94 5.38 -1.34 -0.03
N MET A 95 5.32 -1.65 -1.33
CA MET A 95 6.49 -1.72 -2.19
C MET A 95 6.58 -0.48 -3.10
N PRO A 96 7.79 -0.07 -3.53
CA PRO A 96 7.99 1.09 -4.38
C PRO A 96 7.11 1.06 -5.65
N LEU A 97 6.64 2.23 -6.07
CA LEU A 97 5.83 2.45 -7.27
C LEU A 97 4.55 1.60 -7.36
N CYS A 98 3.94 1.26 -6.23
CA CYS A 98 2.65 0.56 -6.24
C CYS A 98 1.60 1.36 -7.02
N GLY A 99 1.01 0.74 -8.05
CA GLY A 99 0.05 1.42 -8.93
C GLY A 99 0.67 2.30 -10.02
N ASN A 100 2.00 2.42 -10.04
CA ASN A 100 2.75 3.27 -10.98
C ASN A 100 3.81 2.46 -11.76
N GLY A 101 3.42 1.27 -12.22
CA GLY A 101 4.26 0.38 -13.03
C GLY A 101 5.31 -0.38 -12.21
N GLN A 102 4.94 -0.87 -11.03
CA GLN A 102 5.79 -1.73 -10.19
C GLN A 102 6.29 -3.00 -10.90
N SER A 103 5.49 -3.57 -11.81
CA SER A 103 5.88 -4.73 -12.63
C SER A 103 7.03 -4.46 -13.59
N GLU A 104 7.34 -3.18 -13.85
CA GLU A 104 8.34 -2.70 -14.82
C GLU A 104 9.67 -2.36 -14.12
N LEU A 105 9.86 -2.79 -12.87
CA LEU A 105 11.09 -2.61 -12.11
C LEU A 105 12.06 -3.78 -12.30
N TYR A 106 13.35 -3.45 -12.32
CA TYR A 106 14.47 -4.37 -12.49
C TYR A 106 15.50 -4.15 -11.37
N TYR A 107 16.12 -5.23 -10.89
CA TYR A 107 17.21 -5.16 -9.91
C TYR A 107 18.54 -4.76 -10.56
N ASP A 108 18.73 -5.15 -11.81
CA ASP A 108 19.97 -5.00 -12.55
C ASP A 108 19.81 -3.90 -13.61
N ASP A 109 20.93 -3.28 -14.00
CA ASP A 109 20.99 -2.47 -15.21
C ASP A 109 20.89 -3.37 -16.46
N ILE A 110 19.67 -3.62 -16.88
CA ILE A 110 19.35 -4.53 -17.99
C ILE A 110 19.76 -3.98 -19.37
N LEU A 111 20.01 -2.68 -19.50
CA LEU A 111 20.43 -2.05 -20.76
C LEU A 111 21.94 -1.77 -20.81
N GLY A 112 22.65 -1.90 -19.68
CA GLY A 112 24.08 -1.63 -19.60
C GLY A 112 24.44 -0.17 -19.82
N LEU A 113 23.54 0.75 -19.46
CA LEU A 113 23.71 2.20 -19.64
C LEU A 113 24.29 2.89 -18.41
N ASP A 114 24.29 2.23 -17.26
CA ASP A 114 24.78 2.76 -15.99
C ASP A 114 26.19 2.24 -15.69
N SER A 115 27.19 3.08 -15.98
CA SER A 115 28.59 2.76 -15.69
C SER A 115 28.92 2.64 -14.19
N ALA A 116 28.08 3.16 -13.31
CA ALA A 116 28.27 3.09 -11.86
C ALA A 116 27.60 1.85 -11.24
N PHE A 117 26.84 1.08 -12.03
CA PHE A 117 26.16 -0.12 -11.56
C PHE A 117 27.16 -1.21 -11.12
N THR A 118 26.87 -1.82 -9.97
CA THR A 118 27.58 -2.99 -9.47
C THR A 118 26.61 -4.10 -9.11
N LYS A 119 27.04 -5.36 -9.29
CA LYS A 119 26.23 -6.53 -8.88
C LYS A 119 25.93 -6.55 -7.37
N GLU A 120 26.85 -6.04 -6.56
CA GLU A 120 26.66 -5.95 -5.11
C GLU A 120 25.46 -5.06 -4.73
N GLN A 121 25.25 -3.93 -5.43
CA GLN A 121 24.07 -3.08 -5.24
C GLN A 121 22.77 -3.83 -5.54
N SER A 122 22.75 -4.60 -6.63
CA SER A 122 21.59 -5.44 -7.00
C SER A 122 21.31 -6.52 -5.94
N GLU A 123 22.34 -7.24 -5.49
CA GLU A 123 22.22 -8.27 -4.45
C GLU A 123 21.72 -7.71 -3.12
N LYS A 124 22.21 -6.52 -2.72
CA LYS A 124 21.73 -5.80 -1.54
C LYS A 124 20.24 -5.44 -1.69
N THR A 125 19.84 -4.90 -2.84
CA THR A 125 18.44 -4.55 -3.11
C THR A 125 17.54 -5.78 -3.11
N ARG A 126 17.96 -6.88 -3.75
CA ARG A 126 17.26 -8.18 -3.74
C ARG A 126 17.04 -8.67 -2.30
N SER A 127 18.06 -8.56 -1.46
CA SER A 127 17.99 -8.96 -0.05
C SER A 127 17.02 -8.10 0.75
N SER A 128 17.05 -6.78 0.57
CA SER A 128 16.11 -5.83 1.18
C SER A 128 14.66 -6.11 0.77
N VAL A 129 14.40 -6.35 -0.52
CA VAL A 129 13.06 -6.71 -1.00
C VAL A 129 12.59 -8.04 -0.42
N LYS A 130 13.45 -9.06 -0.42
CA LYS A 130 13.11 -10.38 0.16
C LYS A 130 12.77 -10.24 1.64
N LEU A 131 13.52 -9.45 2.39
CA LEU A 131 13.24 -9.15 3.80
C LEU A 131 11.91 -8.41 3.96
N ALA A 132 11.64 -7.40 3.15
CA ALA A 132 10.37 -6.66 3.19
C ALA A 132 9.16 -7.57 2.91
N ILE A 133 9.26 -8.46 1.91
CA ILE A 133 8.22 -9.46 1.62
C ILE A 133 8.05 -10.42 2.81
N LEU A 134 9.14 -10.93 3.39
CA LEU A 134 9.08 -11.84 4.54
C LEU A 134 8.40 -11.18 5.76
N MET A 135 8.79 -9.96 6.09
CA MET A 135 8.22 -9.20 7.21
C MET A 135 6.72 -8.95 7.02
N ARG A 136 6.29 -8.68 5.77
CA ARG A 136 4.87 -8.56 5.44
C ARG A 136 4.12 -9.87 5.68
N THR A 137 4.66 -11.01 5.22
CA THR A 137 4.04 -12.32 5.42
C THR A 137 3.89 -12.63 6.91
N TRP A 138 4.95 -12.44 7.71
CA TRP A 138 4.89 -12.68 9.16
C TRP A 138 3.91 -11.76 9.88
N SER A 139 3.89 -10.46 9.55
CA SER A 139 2.91 -9.54 10.14
C SER A 139 1.47 -9.94 9.80
N SER A 140 1.23 -10.42 8.58
CA SER A 140 -0.10 -10.90 8.17
C SER A 140 -0.51 -12.17 8.91
N GLU A 141 0.41 -13.12 9.13
CA GLU A 141 0.16 -14.33 9.89
C GLU A 141 -0.14 -14.03 11.37
N GLU A 142 0.65 -13.16 12.00
CA GLU A 142 0.43 -12.74 13.38
C GLU A 142 -0.93 -12.04 13.53
N THR A 143 -1.29 -11.20 12.57
CA THR A 143 -2.59 -10.51 12.55
C THR A 143 -3.74 -11.50 12.37
N ALA A 144 -3.60 -12.49 11.49
CA ALA A 144 -4.58 -13.55 11.29
C ALA A 144 -4.76 -14.42 12.53
N LEU A 145 -3.66 -14.77 13.21
CA LEU A 145 -3.69 -15.51 14.48
C LEU A 145 -4.38 -14.72 15.59
N LYS A 146 -4.09 -13.42 15.72
CA LYS A 146 -4.77 -12.54 16.69
C LYS A 146 -6.26 -12.41 16.39
N GLN A 147 -6.64 -12.28 15.11
CA GLN A 147 -8.04 -12.21 14.70
C GLN A 147 -8.78 -13.51 15.03
N LYS A 148 -8.19 -14.66 14.68
CA LYS A 148 -8.75 -15.98 15.02
C LYS A 148 -8.93 -16.15 16.53
N ALA A 149 -7.92 -15.79 17.33
CA ALA A 149 -8.00 -15.88 18.78
C ALA A 149 -9.12 -14.99 19.36
N PHE A 150 -9.36 -13.83 18.77
CA PHE A 150 -10.46 -12.94 19.14
C PHE A 150 -11.84 -13.55 18.77
N ASP A 151 -11.96 -14.12 17.58
CA ASP A 151 -13.20 -14.76 17.12
C ASP A 151 -13.54 -15.99 17.98
N ASP A 152 -12.55 -16.83 18.29
CA ASP A 152 -12.70 -17.98 19.20
C ASP A 152 -13.14 -17.53 20.61
N ALA A 153 -12.58 -16.42 21.12
CA ALA A 153 -12.95 -15.88 22.43
C ALA A 153 -14.39 -15.32 22.44
N LYS A 154 -14.81 -14.70 21.34
CA LYS A 154 -16.17 -14.20 21.16
C LYS A 154 -17.19 -15.34 21.14
N GLU A 155 -16.91 -16.43 20.43
CA GLU A 155 -17.77 -17.61 20.41
C GLU A 155 -17.94 -18.20 21.82
N ARG A 156 -16.83 -18.40 22.55
CA ARG A 156 -16.87 -18.88 23.95
C ARG A 156 -17.68 -17.96 24.86
N PHE A 157 -17.53 -16.64 24.70
CA PHE A 157 -18.31 -15.67 25.48
C PHE A 157 -19.82 -15.77 25.18
N VAL A 158 -20.19 -15.92 23.91
CA VAL A 158 -21.58 -16.11 23.49
C VAL A 158 -22.14 -17.41 24.07
N GLU A 159 -21.40 -18.51 24.00
CA GLU A 159 -21.80 -19.79 24.59
C GLU A 159 -21.97 -19.71 26.11
N ASP A 160 -21.02 -19.10 26.83
CA ASP A 160 -21.12 -18.89 28.29
C ASP A 160 -22.35 -18.03 28.63
N LEU A 161 -22.58 -16.93 27.89
CA LEU A 161 -23.73 -16.06 28.09
C LEU A 161 -25.06 -16.80 27.87
N PHE A 162 -25.17 -17.59 26.78
CA PHE A 162 -26.35 -18.41 26.53
C PHE A 162 -26.55 -19.48 27.60
N SER A 163 -25.46 -20.11 28.08
CA SER A 163 -25.55 -21.11 29.14
C SER A 163 -26.09 -20.51 30.45
N ARG A 164 -25.60 -19.32 30.82
CA ARG A 164 -26.04 -18.57 32.01
C ARG A 164 -27.48 -18.10 31.88
N LEU A 165 -27.87 -17.59 30.70
CA LEU A 165 -29.25 -17.23 30.42
C LEU A 165 -30.16 -18.45 30.51
N ARG A 166 -29.75 -19.62 29.98
CA ARG A 166 -30.52 -20.87 30.06
C ARG A 166 -30.70 -21.36 31.49
N SER A 167 -29.68 -21.23 32.34
CA SER A 167 -29.77 -21.53 33.78
C SER A 167 -30.59 -20.49 34.57
N GLY A 168 -30.53 -19.21 34.16
CA GLY A 168 -31.30 -18.13 34.79
C GLY A 168 -32.78 -18.10 34.38
N LEU A 169 -33.10 -18.58 33.17
CA LEU A 169 -34.44 -18.58 32.58
C LEU A 169 -35.48 -19.40 33.36
N GLN A 170 -35.08 -20.25 34.32
CA GLN A 170 -36.05 -20.86 35.26
C GLN A 170 -36.61 -19.86 36.28
N VAL A 171 -35.93 -18.74 36.53
CA VAL A 171 -36.34 -17.72 37.50
C VAL A 171 -37.00 -16.50 36.84
N ILE A 172 -36.65 -16.19 35.58
CA ILE A 172 -37.12 -14.98 34.87
C ILE A 172 -38.31 -15.25 33.94
N ALA A 173 -38.62 -16.51 33.62
CA ALA A 173 -39.78 -16.88 32.82
C ALA A 173 -41.10 -16.26 33.31
N PRO A 174 -41.39 -16.16 34.64
CA PRO A 174 -42.61 -15.50 35.12
C PRO A 174 -42.60 -13.98 34.90
N VAL A 175 -41.45 -13.33 34.98
CA VAL A 175 -41.30 -11.87 34.82
C VAL A 175 -41.40 -11.47 33.35
N ILE A 176 -40.85 -12.27 32.44
CA ILE A 176 -41.04 -12.10 30.99
C ILE A 176 -42.50 -12.38 30.61
N ASN A 177 -43.13 -13.42 31.18
CA ASN A 177 -44.56 -13.68 30.95
C ASN A 177 -45.47 -12.63 31.61
N TRP A 178 -45.01 -11.89 32.63
CA TRP A 178 -45.73 -10.76 33.24
C TRP A 178 -45.54 -9.46 32.44
N LEU A 179 -44.33 -9.19 31.93
CA LEU A 179 -44.03 -8.02 31.09
C LEU A 179 -44.61 -8.12 29.67
N PHE A 180 -44.76 -9.34 29.14
CA PHE A 180 -45.25 -9.57 27.77
C PHE A 180 -46.57 -10.35 27.73
N GLY A 181 -47.13 -10.70 28.88
CA GLY A 181 -48.45 -11.33 29.04
C GLY A 181 -49.57 -10.30 29.04
N THR A 182 -49.72 -9.56 27.94
CA THR A 182 -51.01 -9.17 27.38
C THR A 182 -50.75 -8.50 26.03
N ARG A 183 -51.16 -9.20 24.96
CA ARG A 183 -51.09 -8.78 23.55
C ARG A 183 -49.69 -8.68 22.95
N LEU A 184 -49.25 -9.75 22.31
CA LEU A 184 -48.80 -9.70 20.91
C LEU A 184 -48.38 -11.10 20.47
N PHE A 185 -49.31 -11.85 19.89
CA PHE A 185 -48.98 -12.85 18.87
C PHE A 185 -50.19 -13.04 17.98
N GLN A 186 -50.21 -12.28 16.87
CA GLN A 186 -50.60 -12.76 15.56
C GLN A 186 -49.88 -11.88 14.52
N ASP A 187 -49.05 -12.57 13.72
CA ASP A 187 -48.41 -12.19 12.45
C ASP A 187 -47.12 -11.32 12.42
N THR A 188 -46.02 -12.05 12.19
CA THR A 188 -44.88 -11.85 11.25
C THR A 188 -44.10 -10.51 11.11
N GLU A 189 -42.78 -10.71 11.11
CA GLU A 189 -41.67 -9.95 10.49
C GLU A 189 -40.95 -8.80 11.24
N ARG A 190 -39.69 -9.14 11.57
CA ARG A 190 -38.48 -8.39 11.96
C ARG A 190 -38.43 -6.85 11.83
N ALA A 191 -37.90 -6.25 12.91
CA ALA A 191 -36.81 -5.25 13.04
C ALA A 191 -37.21 -4.00 13.86
N PRO A 192 -36.26 -3.21 14.42
CA PRO A 192 -34.93 -3.52 14.99
C PRO A 192 -34.76 -2.87 16.39
N SER A 193 -33.58 -2.92 17.02
CA SER A 193 -33.14 -1.72 17.77
C SER A 193 -31.96 -1.09 17.02
N ALA A 194 -32.17 0.13 16.55
CA ALA A 194 -31.24 0.92 15.75
C ALA A 194 -29.98 1.35 16.54
N ASP A 195 -29.96 1.14 17.86
CA ASP A 195 -28.96 1.73 18.75
C ASP A 195 -27.63 0.96 18.77
N ALA A 196 -27.62 -0.34 18.49
CA ALA A 196 -26.38 -1.13 18.43
C ALA A 196 -25.58 -0.90 17.13
N SER A 197 -26.27 -0.65 16.02
CA SER A 197 -25.65 -0.35 14.72
C SER A 197 -25.10 1.09 14.69
N ILE A 198 -25.76 2.03 15.36
CA ILE A 198 -25.27 3.40 15.56
C ILE A 198 -24.04 3.40 16.49
N ALA A 199 -24.04 2.61 17.56
CA ALA A 199 -22.89 2.48 18.46
C ALA A 199 -21.66 1.89 17.77
N LEU A 200 -21.84 0.87 16.92
CA LEU A 200 -20.74 0.28 16.14
C LEU A 200 -20.21 1.25 15.06
N GLY A 201 -21.07 2.00 14.39
CA GLY A 201 -20.66 3.04 13.43
C GLY A 201 -19.89 4.19 14.09
N ILE A 202 -20.27 4.61 15.31
CA ILE A 202 -19.56 5.64 16.07
C ILE A 202 -18.16 5.16 16.48
N ILE A 203 -18.01 3.90 16.90
CA ILE A 203 -16.72 3.32 17.31
C ILE A 203 -15.76 3.22 16.12
N GLU A 204 -16.24 2.88 14.93
CA GLU A 204 -15.42 2.84 13.71
C GLU A 204 -14.99 4.25 13.27
N ASN A 205 -15.87 5.25 13.40
CA ASN A 205 -15.54 6.64 13.09
C ASN A 205 -14.49 7.22 14.05
N PHE A 206 -14.56 6.90 15.35
CA PHE A 206 -13.52 7.30 16.32
C PHE A 206 -12.15 6.68 16.05
N LYS A 207 -12.10 5.44 15.54
CA LYS A 207 -10.83 4.80 15.15
C LYS A 207 -10.24 5.46 13.90
N TYR A 208 -11.08 5.87 12.94
CA TYR A 208 -10.68 6.58 11.75
C TYR A 208 -10.12 7.98 12.08
N GLU A 209 -10.80 8.76 12.92
CA GLU A 209 -10.33 10.09 13.34
C GLU A 209 -9.01 10.04 14.12
N ARG A 210 -8.81 9.04 14.99
CA ARG A 210 -7.53 8.85 15.70
C ARG A 210 -6.38 8.52 14.74
N ARG A 211 -6.64 7.80 13.65
CA ARG A 211 -5.64 7.50 12.62
C ARG A 211 -5.27 8.76 11.83
N LEU A 212 -6.25 9.57 11.46
CA LEU A 212 -6.05 10.85 10.79
C LEU A 212 -5.27 11.86 11.65
N LYS A 213 -5.62 11.99 12.93
CA LYS A 213 -4.88 12.85 13.88
C LYS A 213 -3.41 12.42 14.04
N ARG A 214 -3.14 11.12 14.11
CA ARG A 214 -1.75 10.61 14.16
C ARG A 214 -0.98 10.91 12.87
N GLN A 215 -1.63 10.80 11.70
CA GLN A 215 -0.99 11.13 10.43
C GLN A 215 -0.70 12.64 10.30
N SER A 216 -1.61 13.50 10.72
CA SER A 216 -1.38 14.95 10.71
C SER A 216 -0.31 15.39 11.71
N GLU A 217 -0.27 14.80 12.91
CA GLU A 217 0.80 15.03 13.88
C GLU A 217 2.17 14.57 13.36
N LEU A 218 2.25 13.37 12.76
CA LEU A 218 3.49 12.89 12.14
C LEU A 218 3.97 13.80 11.01
N TYR A 219 3.05 14.31 10.20
CA TYR A 219 3.38 15.27 9.16
C TYR A 219 3.92 16.58 9.75
N ARG A 220 3.27 17.11 10.80
CA ARG A 220 3.74 18.31 11.50
C ARG A 220 5.14 18.11 12.09
N LEU A 221 5.37 17.01 12.79
CA LEU A 221 6.68 16.69 13.39
C LEU A 221 7.78 16.56 12.34
N ARG A 222 7.48 15.94 11.18
CA ARG A 222 8.44 15.86 10.06
C ARG A 222 8.78 17.24 9.49
N LYS A 223 7.79 18.13 9.41
CA LYS A 223 8.00 19.50 8.95
C LYS A 223 8.85 20.30 9.95
N GLU A 224 8.53 20.23 11.24
CA GLU A 224 9.30 20.89 12.30
C GLU A 224 10.75 20.39 12.33
N ALA A 225 10.96 19.07 12.27
CA ALA A 225 12.30 18.49 12.24
C ALA A 225 13.11 18.94 11.01
N ARG A 226 12.45 19.10 9.85
CA ARG A 226 13.09 19.63 8.64
C ARG A 226 13.50 21.09 8.81
N GLU A 227 12.61 21.94 9.32
CA GLU A 227 12.91 23.36 9.57
C GLU A 227 14.03 23.55 10.59
N GLU A 228 14.07 22.71 11.64
CA GLU A 228 15.14 22.72 12.63
C GLU A 228 16.48 22.31 12.02
N MET A 229 16.48 21.25 11.19
CA MET A 229 17.66 20.82 10.45
C MET A 229 18.18 21.92 9.53
N GLU A 230 17.29 22.60 8.79
CA GLU A 230 17.64 23.75 7.93
C GLU A 230 18.25 24.89 8.76
N ARG A 231 17.69 25.22 9.93
CA ARG A 231 18.28 26.23 10.84
C ARG A 231 19.66 25.83 11.36
N MET A 232 19.85 24.58 11.75
CA MET A 232 21.14 24.07 12.21
C MET A 232 22.19 24.15 11.11
N THR A 233 21.82 23.79 9.86
CA THR A 233 22.74 23.91 8.72
C THR A 233 23.12 25.36 8.40
N ALA A 234 22.17 26.29 8.48
CA ALA A 234 22.45 27.72 8.27
C ALA A 234 23.34 28.30 9.39
N ALA A 235 23.11 27.90 10.65
CA ALA A 235 23.93 28.33 11.78
C ALA A 235 25.38 27.80 11.67
N ALA A 236 25.54 26.55 11.25
CA ALA A 236 26.86 25.94 11.00
C ALA A 236 27.60 26.65 9.84
N ALA A 237 26.89 27.05 8.79
CA ALA A 237 27.49 27.81 7.69
C ALA A 237 28.04 29.17 8.16
N ASN A 238 27.30 29.90 9.00
CA ASN A 238 27.71 31.22 9.49
C ASN A 238 28.86 31.18 10.53
N THR A 239 29.01 30.08 11.27
CA THR A 239 30.11 29.93 12.24
C THR A 239 31.47 29.76 11.54
N ASN A 240 31.50 29.18 10.34
CA ASN A 240 32.73 29.02 9.56
C ASN A 240 33.26 30.31 8.92
N PHE A 241 32.46 31.38 8.85
CA PHE A 241 32.88 32.68 8.30
C PHE A 241 33.43 33.66 9.36
N SER A 242 33.36 33.31 10.65
CA SER A 242 33.79 34.20 11.75
C SER A 242 35.12 33.80 12.39
N GLN A 243 35.88 32.88 11.78
CA GLN A 243 37.26 32.61 12.23
C GLN A 243 38.24 33.46 11.39
N PRO A 244 38.96 34.41 12.02
CA PRO A 244 39.92 35.29 11.35
C PRO A 244 41.20 34.58 10.90
#